data_AF-A0A7Y7M7B5-F1
#
_entry.id   AF-A0A7Y7M7B5-F1
#
_cell.length_a   1.000
_cell.length_b   1.000
_cell.length_c   1.000
_cell.angle_alpha   90.00
_cell.angle_beta   90.00
_cell.angle_gamma   90.00
#
_symmetry.space_group_name_H-M   'P 1'
#
loop_
_entity.id
_entity.type
_entity.pdbx_description
1 polymer ?
#
loop_
_entity_poly.entity_id
_entity_poly.type
_entity_poly.pdbx_seq_one_letter_code
_entity_poly.pdbx_strand_id
1 'polypeptide(L)'
;MSENLLWDNALEGFGGASARSLFFRSGINKEHISSMEKKRRFHDFLVYGFKRGKIVEFDEINNTPIFSGKSPDDVVDKILKDWPEKNTMESLDDGGEFYLYFIQLSGFAELIEGTRIEPLG
;
A
#
# COMPACT_ATOMS: atom_id res chain seq x y z
N MET A 1 -1.48 -3.62 -21.60
CA MET A 1 -1.38 -2.42 -20.75
C MET A 1 -0.05 -2.47 -20.05
N SER A 2 0.74 -1.39 -20.01
CA SER A 2 2.00 -1.40 -19.24
C SER A 2 1.68 -1.44 -17.75
N GLU A 3 2.53 -2.10 -16.96
CA GLU A 3 2.38 -2.22 -15.50
C GLU A 3 2.24 -0.85 -14.82
N ASN A 4 3.07 0.13 -15.20
CA ASN A 4 2.98 1.49 -14.69
C ASN A 4 1.61 2.15 -14.95
N LEU A 5 0.97 1.86 -16.09
CA LEU A 5 -0.34 2.42 -16.39
C LEU A 5 -1.43 1.79 -15.52
N LEU A 6 -1.31 0.48 -15.23
CA LEU A 6 -2.19 -0.20 -14.28
C LEU A 6 -2.03 0.38 -12.87
N TRP A 7 -0.80 0.62 -12.44
CA TRP A 7 -0.50 1.17 -11.12
C TRP A 7 -0.90 2.63 -10.96
N ASP A 8 -0.67 3.46 -11.98
CA ASP A 8 -1.18 4.83 -12.00
C ASP A 8 -2.71 4.84 -11.84
N ASN A 9 -3.42 4.00 -12.61
CA ASN A 9 -4.89 3.86 -12.50
C ASN A 9 -5.36 3.32 -11.15
N ALA A 10 -4.57 2.47 -10.49
CA ALA A 10 -4.88 1.95 -9.16
C ALA A 10 -4.70 3.02 -8.07
N LEU A 11 -3.75 3.93 -8.26
CA LEU A 11 -3.44 5.04 -7.35
C LEU A 11 -4.31 6.28 -7.60
N GLU A 12 -5.03 6.38 -8.71
CA GLU A 12 -5.95 7.50 -8.94
C GLU A 12 -7.19 7.41 -8.03
N GLY A 13 -7.38 8.45 -7.20
CA GLY A 13 -8.60 8.66 -6.42
C GLY A 13 -8.88 7.51 -5.45
N PHE A 14 -7.85 7.01 -4.77
CA PHE A 14 -8.05 6.00 -3.72
C PHE A 14 -8.44 6.64 -2.38
N GLY A 15 -8.72 7.94 -2.34
CA GLY A 15 -9.12 8.68 -1.14
C GLY A 15 -10.28 8.02 -0.39
N GLY A 16 -9.95 7.40 0.75
CA GLY A 16 -10.87 6.63 1.59
C GLY A 16 -10.84 5.11 1.39
N ALA A 17 -10.01 4.60 0.48
CA ALA A 17 -9.84 3.19 0.21
C ALA A 17 -8.85 2.57 1.22
N SER A 18 -9.26 1.47 1.86
CA SER A 18 -8.36 0.71 2.73
C SER A 18 -7.18 0.13 1.93
N ALA A 19 -6.11 -0.26 2.61
CA ALA A 19 -4.98 -0.93 1.97
C ALA A 19 -5.43 -2.19 1.18
N ARG A 20 -6.53 -2.83 1.62
CA ARG A 20 -7.23 -3.86 0.83
C ARG A 20 -7.63 -3.35 -0.55
N SER A 21 -8.39 -2.28 -0.61
CA SER A 21 -8.91 -1.75 -1.87
C SER A 21 -7.77 -1.43 -2.85
N LEU A 22 -6.65 -0.90 -2.35
CA LEU A 22 -5.45 -0.70 -3.17
C LEU A 22 -4.84 -2.01 -3.67
N PHE A 23 -4.71 -3.02 -2.80
CA PHE A 23 -4.23 -4.35 -3.19
C PHE A 23 -5.11 -5.03 -4.25
N PHE A 24 -6.42 -4.76 -4.23
CA PHE A 24 -7.36 -5.28 -5.24
C PHE A 24 -7.29 -4.46 -6.53
N ARG A 25 -7.20 -3.13 -6.44
CA ARG A 25 -7.09 -2.24 -7.61
C ARG A 25 -5.78 -2.45 -8.37
N SER A 26 -4.70 -2.81 -7.68
CA SER A 26 -3.43 -3.15 -8.34
C SER A 26 -3.51 -4.46 -9.14
N GLY A 27 -4.52 -5.30 -8.90
CA GLY A 27 -4.73 -6.58 -9.58
C GLY A 27 -3.88 -7.74 -9.03
N ILE A 28 -2.99 -7.47 -8.06
CA ILE A 28 -2.04 -8.46 -7.51
C ILE A 28 -2.78 -9.64 -6.84
N ASN A 29 -3.95 -9.37 -6.27
CA ASN A 29 -4.77 -10.40 -5.62
C ASN A 29 -5.19 -11.53 -6.57
N LYS A 30 -5.35 -11.25 -7.87
CA LYS A 30 -5.81 -12.21 -8.88
C LYS A 30 -4.69 -13.06 -9.48
N GLU A 31 -3.44 -12.77 -9.13
CA GLU A 31 -2.29 -13.43 -9.73
C GLU A 31 -2.07 -14.81 -9.12
N HIS A 32 -1.79 -15.80 -9.97
CA HIS A 32 -1.49 -17.17 -9.56
C HIS A 32 -0.02 -17.34 -9.15
N ILE A 33 0.38 -16.58 -8.13
CA ILE A 33 1.73 -16.55 -7.55
C ILE A 33 1.66 -16.74 -6.03
N SER A 34 2.78 -17.10 -5.41
CA SER A 34 2.86 -17.31 -3.96
C SER A 34 2.51 -16.05 -3.17
N SER A 35 2.03 -16.21 -1.93
CA SER A 35 1.80 -15.08 -1.02
C SER A 35 3.03 -14.17 -0.89
N MET A 36 4.23 -14.73 -0.79
CA MET A 36 5.46 -13.95 -0.67
C MET A 36 5.77 -13.17 -1.94
N GLU A 37 5.46 -13.71 -3.12
CA GLU A 37 5.59 -12.97 -4.37
C GLU A 37 4.52 -11.88 -4.47
N LYS A 38 3.28 -12.13 -4.00
CA LYS A 38 2.24 -11.09 -3.89
C LYS A 38 2.67 -9.96 -2.95
N LYS A 39 3.29 -10.28 -1.80
CA LYS A 39 3.89 -9.32 -0.88
C LYS A 39 4.94 -8.47 -1.60
N ARG A 40 5.87 -9.11 -2.32
CA ARG A 40 6.93 -8.44 -3.07
C ARG A 40 6.37 -7.49 -4.12
N ARG A 41 5.37 -7.92 -4.89
CA ARG A 41 4.72 -7.06 -5.88
C ARG A 41 3.95 -5.90 -5.25
N PHE A 42 3.31 -6.13 -4.11
CA PHE A 42 2.60 -5.06 -3.42
C PHE A 42 3.57 -4.07 -2.77
N HIS A 43 4.72 -4.55 -2.28
CA HIS A 43 5.83 -3.71 -1.87
C HIS A 43 6.26 -2.79 -3.03
N ASP A 44 6.56 -3.35 -4.19
CA ASP A 44 6.99 -2.58 -5.37
C ASP A 44 5.95 -1.54 -5.79
N PHE A 45 4.66 -1.90 -5.72
CA PHE A 45 3.54 -0.99 -5.99
C PHE A 45 3.46 0.18 -5.01
N LEU A 46 3.61 -0.06 -3.70
CA LEU A 46 3.60 1.01 -2.70
C LEU A 46 4.84 1.91 -2.86
N VAL A 47 6.02 1.32 -3.06
CA VAL A 47 7.26 2.08 -3.33
C VAL A 47 7.08 2.97 -4.57
N TYR A 48 6.45 2.47 -5.62
CA TYR A 48 6.08 3.26 -6.79
C TYR A 48 5.19 4.44 -6.42
N GLY A 49 4.12 4.21 -5.64
CA GLY A 49 3.23 5.27 -5.16
C GLY A 49 3.96 6.37 -4.37
N PHE A 50 4.90 5.98 -3.49
CA PHE A 50 5.72 6.91 -2.70
C PHE A 50 6.62 7.75 -3.62
N LYS A 51 7.33 7.11 -4.55
CA LYS A 51 8.23 7.78 -5.51
C LYS A 51 7.49 8.73 -6.45
N ARG A 52 6.21 8.48 -6.72
CA ARG A 52 5.33 9.36 -7.53
C ARG A 52 4.66 10.46 -6.72
N GLY A 53 4.86 10.50 -5.40
CA GLY A 53 4.18 11.46 -4.52
C GLY A 53 2.66 11.28 -4.50
N LYS A 54 2.18 10.05 -4.72
CA LYS A 54 0.75 9.70 -4.66
C LYS A 54 0.34 9.18 -3.29
N ILE A 55 1.30 8.61 -2.56
CA ILE A 55 1.13 8.21 -1.17
C ILE A 55 2.22 8.83 -0.30
N VAL A 56 1.90 9.03 0.98
CA VAL A 56 2.79 9.58 1.99
C VAL A 56 2.76 8.70 3.24
N GLU A 57 3.84 8.68 4.02
CA GLU A 57 3.88 7.94 5.28
C GLU A 57 2.92 8.63 6.24
N PHE A 58 2.17 7.85 7.00
CA PHE A 58 1.09 8.38 7.84
C PHE A 58 1.18 7.80 9.25
N ASP A 59 1.16 8.68 10.24
CA ASP A 59 1.06 8.32 11.63
C ASP A 59 -0.41 8.32 12.04
N GLU A 60 -1.00 7.13 12.19
CA GLU A 60 -2.40 6.99 12.60
C GLU A 60 -2.67 7.39 14.05
N ILE A 61 -1.67 7.30 14.93
CA ILE A 61 -1.83 7.68 16.35
C ILE A 61 -2.04 9.19 16.44
N ASN A 62 -1.22 9.94 15.70
CA ASN A 62 -1.28 11.39 15.66
C ASN A 62 -2.16 11.93 14.51
N ASN A 63 -2.75 11.04 13.70
CA ASN A 63 -3.57 11.33 12.53
C ASN A 63 -2.94 12.39 11.60
N THR A 64 -1.66 12.21 11.26
CA THR A 64 -0.88 13.19 10.50
C THR A 64 0.08 12.54 9.51
N PRO A 65 0.31 13.14 8.32
CA PRO A 65 1.38 12.70 7.44
C PRO A 65 2.75 12.95 8.09
N ILE A 66 3.67 12.02 7.90
CA ILE A 66 5.03 12.10 8.43
C ILE A 66 6.07 11.96 7.33
N PHE A 67 7.22 12.59 7.55
CA PHE A 67 8.40 12.49 6.69
C PHE A 67 9.55 12.00 7.56
N SER A 68 9.65 10.68 7.73
CA SER A 68 10.67 10.08 8.59
C SER A 68 12.12 10.24 8.09
N GLY A 69 12.30 10.73 6.85
CA GLY A 69 13.60 10.81 6.17
C GLY A 69 14.14 9.46 5.70
N LYS A 70 13.38 8.38 5.87
CA LYS A 70 13.72 7.04 5.37
C LYS A 70 13.45 6.91 3.88
N SER A 71 14.07 5.92 3.25
CA SER A 71 13.77 5.60 1.86
C SER A 71 12.34 5.03 1.72
N PRO A 72 11.68 5.19 0.55
CA PRO A 72 10.38 4.56 0.31
C PRO A 72 10.37 3.06 0.59
N ASP A 73 11.44 2.36 0.20
CA ASP A 73 11.60 0.92 0.44
C ASP A 73 11.58 0.60 1.95
N ASP A 74 12.35 1.31 2.78
CA ASP A 74 12.35 1.12 4.25
C ASP A 74 10.99 1.38 4.89
N VAL A 75 10.24 2.37 4.38
CA VAL A 75 8.90 2.72 4.87
C VAL A 75 7.92 1.60 4.53
N VAL A 76 7.96 1.09 3.30
CA VAL A 76 7.07 0.03 2.86
C VAL A 76 7.37 -1.30 3.55
N ASP A 77 8.65 -1.62 3.79
CA ASP A 77 9.03 -2.79 4.59
C ASP A 77 8.43 -2.73 6.00
N LYS A 78 8.43 -1.55 6.63
CA LYS A 78 7.79 -1.34 7.94
C LYS A 78 6.27 -1.52 7.87
N ILE A 79 5.61 -1.00 6.82
CA ILE A 79 4.17 -1.15 6.60
C ILE A 79 3.81 -2.64 6.43
N LEU A 80 4.58 -3.39 5.64
CA LEU A 80 4.31 -4.79 5.30
C LEU A 80 4.96 -5.81 6.26
N LYS A 81 5.46 -5.37 7.41
CA LYS A 81 6.22 -6.22 8.35
C LYS A 81 5.42 -7.43 8.84
N ASP A 82 4.12 -7.25 9.09
CA ASP A 82 3.22 -8.26 9.67
C ASP A 82 2.44 -9.05 8.60
N TRP A 83 2.92 -9.07 7.35
CA TRP A 83 2.27 -9.78 6.25
C TRP A 83 2.09 -11.28 6.59
N PRO A 84 0.86 -11.83 6.49
CA PRO A 84 0.63 -13.23 6.83
C PRO A 84 1.40 -14.19 5.91
N GLU A 85 2.18 -15.09 6.50
CA GLU A 85 2.90 -16.11 5.75
C GLU A 85 1.98 -17.32 5.50
N LYS A 86 1.36 -17.37 4.31
CA LYS A 86 0.66 -18.56 3.83
C LYS A 86 1.24 -19.04 2.51
N ASN A 87 1.51 -20.35 2.43
CA ASN A 87 1.84 -21.01 1.18
C ASN A 87 0.56 -21.28 0.38
N THR A 88 -0.04 -20.21 -0.15
CA THR A 88 -1.15 -20.28 -1.12
C THR A 88 -0.77 -19.57 -2.41
N MET A 89 -1.19 -20.16 -3.54
CA MET A 89 -1.14 -19.55 -4.86
C MET A 89 -2.50 -18.96 -5.27
N GLU A 90 -3.53 -19.16 -4.44
CA GLU A 90 -4.89 -18.72 -4.69
C GLU A 90 -5.05 -17.22 -4.39
N SER A 91 -6.26 -16.71 -4.65
CA SER A 91 -6.66 -15.38 -4.21
C SER A 91 -6.51 -15.28 -2.70
N LEU A 92 -5.94 -14.17 -2.22
CA LEU A 92 -5.87 -13.90 -0.78
C LEU A 92 -7.22 -13.43 -0.21
N ASP A 93 -8.27 -13.33 -1.04
CA ASP A 93 -9.61 -12.85 -0.69
C ASP A 93 -10.37 -13.81 0.27
N ASP A 94 -10.14 -15.12 0.12
CA ASP A 94 -10.88 -16.15 0.86
C ASP A 94 -10.23 -16.51 2.21
N GLY A 95 -9.02 -16.00 2.45
CA GLY A 95 -8.29 -16.20 3.70
C GLY A 95 -8.68 -15.15 4.74
N GLY A 96 -9.44 -15.55 5.77
CA GLY A 96 -9.85 -14.65 6.86
C GLY A 96 -8.70 -13.87 7.52
N GLU A 97 -7.49 -14.44 7.58
CA GLU A 97 -6.29 -13.75 8.07
C GLU A 97 -5.83 -12.60 7.18
N PHE A 98 -5.84 -12.76 5.85
CA PHE A 98 -5.48 -11.67 4.93
C PHE A 98 -6.55 -10.58 4.91
N TYR A 99 -7.82 -10.96 5.00
CA TYR A 99 -8.93 -10.03 5.19
C TYR A 99 -8.67 -9.14 6.41
N LEU A 100 -8.36 -9.73 7.56
CA LEU A 100 -8.09 -9.00 8.80
C LEU A 100 -6.83 -8.14 8.67
N TYR A 101 -5.76 -8.69 8.12
CA TYR A 101 -4.51 -7.99 7.88
C TYR A 101 -4.73 -6.72 7.05
N PHE A 102 -5.38 -6.81 5.89
CA PHE A 102 -5.56 -5.64 5.02
C PHE A 102 -6.52 -4.58 5.57
N ILE A 103 -7.39 -4.93 6.50
CA ILE A 103 -8.24 -3.96 7.22
C ILE A 103 -7.44 -3.22 8.29
N GLN A 104 -6.47 -3.89 8.91
CA GLN A 104 -5.59 -3.31 9.92
C GLN A 104 -4.33 -2.67 9.33
N LEU A 105 -4.02 -2.95 8.07
CA LEU A 105 -2.84 -2.45 7.40
C LEU A 105 -2.91 -0.93 7.24
N SER A 106 -1.95 -0.28 7.86
CA SER A 106 -1.86 1.16 8.00
C SER A 106 -0.46 1.69 7.75
N GLY A 107 -0.24 2.99 7.97
CA GLY A 107 1.08 3.62 7.89
C GLY A 107 1.31 4.44 6.62
N PHE A 108 0.31 4.57 5.76
CA PHE A 108 0.36 5.43 4.59
C PHE A 108 -1.02 6.00 4.24
N ALA A 109 -1.04 7.15 3.54
CA ALA A 109 -2.26 7.83 3.11
C ALA A 109 -2.12 8.37 1.68
N GLU A 110 -3.24 8.64 1.01
CA GLU A 110 -3.25 9.34 -0.29
C GLU A 110 -2.79 10.78 -0.12
N LEU A 111 -1.94 11.24 -1.03
CA LEU A 111 -1.64 12.66 -1.19
C LEU A 111 -2.53 13.23 -2.29
N ILE A 112 -3.54 14.00 -1.89
CA ILE A 112 -4.49 14.64 -2.82
C ILE A 112 -3.86 15.93 -3.37
N GLU A 113 -4.17 16.25 -4.62
CA GLU A 113 -3.72 17.51 -5.22
C GLU A 113 -4.23 18.71 -4.40
N GLY A 114 -3.33 19.64 -4.08
CA GLY A 114 -3.63 20.79 -3.22
C GLY A 114 -3.46 20.52 -1.71
N THR A 115 -3.11 19.30 -1.29
CA THR A 115 -2.71 19.03 0.10
C THR A 115 -1.45 19.85 0.44
N ARG A 116 -1.59 20.78 1.38
CA ARG A 116 -0.47 21.54 1.95
C ARG A 116 0.04 20.85 3.20
N ILE A 117 1.35 20.65 3.26
CA ILE A 117 2.04 20.22 4.48
C ILE A 117 2.45 21.51 5.18
N GLU A 118 1.79 21.84 6.28
CA GLU A 118 2.23 22.96 7.12
C GLU A 118 3.40 22.50 8.00
N PRO A 119 4.49 23.29 8.12
CA PRO A 119 5.51 23.01 9.10
C PRO A 119 4.88 23.05 10.50
N LEU A 120 5.19 22.06 11.34
CA LEU A 120 4.87 22.14 12.76
C LEU A 120 5.63 23.36 13.34
N GLY A 121 4.88 24.39 13.72
CA GLY A 121 5.39 25.60 14.37
C GLY A 121 5.79 25.39 15.81
#